data_AF-A0A7W4GAU9-F1
#
_entry.id   AF-A0A7W4GAU9-F1
#
_cell.length_a   1.000
_cell.length_b   1.000
_cell.length_c   1.000
_cell.angle_alpha   90.00
_cell.angle_beta   90.00
_cell.angle_gamma   90.00
#
_symmetry.space_group_name_H-M   'P 1'
#
loop_
_entity.id
_entity.type
_entity.pdbx_description
1 polymer ?
#
loop_
_entity_poly.entity_id
_entity_poly.type
_entity_poly.pdbx_seq_one_letter_code
_entity_poly.pdbx_strand_id
1 'polypeptide(L)'
;MTINFNIHQAVSLTTTNQPKAPIAPQQQVTDTDAKIEAEAEAEPEAIAAFTGEAQKSSPYSALLNPEGFDFSNMSINEFKGIVDAVRKLESDTQRASGNTESLRGTFWGDVMDVKGSLEGINFQNRGFSSSDKIDITAFFELGVKEAQQMRKEHPRSFSKVVGYARSSLSTVEKLTSESFIKEYQAKAVEFLKSQDTPLIKTQA
;
A
#
# COMPACT_ATOMS: atom_id res chain seq x y z
N MET A 1 -7.00 -11.19 -22.49
CA MET A 1 -6.88 -9.74 -22.73
C MET A 1 -6.99 -9.04 -21.38
N THR A 2 -5.88 -8.48 -20.87
CA THR A 2 -5.85 -7.76 -19.59
C THR A 2 -5.77 -6.28 -19.92
N ILE A 3 -6.78 -5.50 -19.52
CA ILE A 3 -6.82 -4.06 -19.77
C ILE A 3 -6.29 -3.40 -18.50
N ASN A 4 -5.00 -3.04 -18.51
CA ASN A 4 -4.41 -2.17 -17.49
C ASN A 4 -4.89 -0.75 -17.76
N PHE A 5 -5.81 -0.24 -16.93
CA PHE A 5 -6.17 1.18 -16.97
C PHE A 5 -5.09 1.98 -16.24
N ASN A 6 -4.14 2.53 -16.98
CA ASN A 6 -3.24 3.59 -16.50
C ASN A 6 -4.08 4.86 -16.24
N ILE A 7 -4.52 5.05 -15.00
CA ILE A 7 -5.37 6.18 -14.59
C ILE A 7 -4.60 7.51 -14.62
N HIS A 8 -3.27 7.49 -14.79
CA HIS A 8 -2.42 8.68 -14.78
C HIS A 8 -1.96 9.18 -16.17
N GLN A 9 -2.38 8.54 -17.27
CA GLN A 9 -1.97 8.97 -18.63
C GLN A 9 -2.99 9.83 -19.39
N ALA A 10 -4.10 10.20 -18.77
CA ALA A 10 -5.15 10.96 -19.44
C ALA A 10 -5.09 12.48 -19.16
N VAL A 11 -3.93 13.14 -19.22
CA VAL A 11 -3.86 14.59 -19.53
C VAL A 11 -2.51 14.92 -20.20
N SER A 12 -2.48 14.88 -21.53
CA SER A 12 -1.65 15.78 -22.33
C SER A 12 -2.61 16.71 -23.07
N LEU A 13 -3.07 17.76 -22.38
CA LEU A 13 -3.70 18.90 -23.00
C LEU A 13 -2.96 20.15 -22.52
N THR A 14 -2.17 20.68 -23.44
CA THR A 14 -1.50 21.96 -23.37
C THR A 14 -2.50 23.09 -23.13
N THR A 15 -2.40 23.76 -21.98
CA THR A 15 -2.86 25.15 -21.84
C THR A 15 -1.89 25.93 -20.93
N THR A 16 -1.05 26.69 -21.61
CA THR A 16 -0.39 27.96 -21.25
C THR A 16 -0.48 28.49 -19.82
N ASN A 17 0.69 28.56 -19.16
CA ASN A 17 1.20 29.54 -18.18
C ASN A 17 0.22 30.25 -17.23
N GLN A 18 0.23 29.85 -15.95
CA GLN A 18 0.40 30.76 -14.81
C GLN A 18 0.88 29.97 -13.57
N PRO A 19 1.90 30.44 -12.82
CA PRO A 19 2.39 29.74 -11.64
C PRO A 19 1.42 29.96 -10.48
N LYS A 20 0.77 28.88 -10.01
CA LYS A 20 0.02 28.87 -8.76
C LYS A 20 1.01 28.68 -7.62
N ALA A 21 1.04 29.65 -6.70
CA ALA A 21 1.95 29.73 -5.57
C ALA A 21 1.92 28.47 -4.68
N PRO A 22 3.01 28.17 -3.94
CA PRO A 22 3.05 27.03 -3.03
C PRO A 22 2.04 27.22 -1.90
N ILE A 23 1.34 26.14 -1.55
CA ILE A 23 0.46 26.08 -0.37
C ILE A 23 1.37 26.07 0.85
N ALA A 24 1.57 27.24 1.48
CA ALA A 24 2.09 27.34 2.82
C ALA A 24 0.98 26.96 3.83
N PRO A 25 1.27 26.22 4.91
CA PRO A 25 0.31 26.01 5.98
C PRO A 25 0.03 27.36 6.67
N GLN A 26 -1.22 27.80 6.65
CA GLN A 26 -1.64 28.98 7.42
C GLN A 26 -1.69 28.59 8.91
N GLN A 27 -0.70 29.05 9.68
CA GLN A 27 -0.86 29.26 11.11
C GLN A 27 -1.85 30.42 11.31
N GLN A 28 -2.99 30.13 11.92
CA GLN A 28 -3.89 31.14 12.44
C GLN A 28 -3.67 31.21 13.94
N VAL A 29 -3.03 32.28 14.39
CA VAL A 29 -2.80 32.61 15.80
C VAL A 29 -4.07 33.30 16.31
N THR A 30 -4.68 32.73 17.35
CA THR A 30 -5.58 33.47 18.24
C THR A 30 -5.24 33.08 19.66
N ASP A 31 -4.69 34.04 20.39
CA ASP A 31 -4.47 33.99 21.83
C ASP A 31 -5.80 33.70 22.55
N THR A 32 -5.80 32.67 23.39
CA THR A 32 -6.66 32.63 24.58
C THR A 32 -5.93 31.81 25.63
N ASP A 33 -5.55 32.46 26.73
CA ASP A 33 -4.99 31.85 27.93
C ASP A 33 -5.92 30.73 28.45
N ALA A 34 -5.51 29.48 28.23
CA ALA A 34 -5.95 28.34 29.01
C ALA A 34 -4.80 27.34 29.04
N LYS A 35 -4.16 27.24 30.21
CA LYS A 35 -3.22 26.19 30.57
C LYS A 35 -3.96 24.84 30.51
N ILE A 36 -3.95 24.23 29.34
CA ILE A 36 -4.28 22.82 29.13
C ILE A 36 -2.95 22.17 28.78
N GLU A 37 -2.56 21.22 29.62
CA GLU A 37 -1.40 20.37 29.43
C GLU A 37 -1.34 19.91 27.97
N ALA A 38 -0.20 20.15 27.32
CA ALA A 38 0.09 19.50 26.06
C ALA A 38 0.04 18.00 26.34
N GLU A 39 -1.08 17.36 25.98
CA GLU A 39 -1.06 15.96 25.59
C GLU A 39 0.02 15.90 24.53
N ALA A 40 1.17 15.31 24.89
CA ALA A 40 2.14 14.90 23.91
C ALA A 40 1.35 14.13 22.85
N GLU A 41 1.31 14.65 21.62
CA GLU A 41 0.82 13.91 20.47
C GLU A 41 1.60 12.58 20.51
N ALA A 42 0.91 11.52 20.94
CA ALA A 42 1.52 10.21 21.07
C ALA A 42 2.04 9.88 19.67
N GLU A 43 3.36 9.70 19.53
CA GLU A 43 3.91 9.31 18.25
C GLU A 43 3.15 8.04 17.81
N PRO A 44 2.69 7.97 16.56
CA PRO A 44 1.96 6.81 16.06
C PRO A 44 2.74 5.54 16.38
N GLU A 45 2.16 4.70 17.23
CA GLU A 45 2.84 3.50 17.70
C GLU A 45 3.02 2.53 16.54
N ALA A 46 4.27 2.13 16.28
CA ALA A 46 4.56 1.12 15.28
C ALA A 46 3.82 -0.19 15.61
N ILE A 47 3.05 -0.71 14.66
CA ILE A 47 2.25 -1.92 14.85
C ILE A 47 2.98 -3.15 14.33
N ALA A 48 2.63 -4.32 14.88
CA ALA A 48 3.10 -5.62 14.40
C ALA A 48 4.64 -5.73 14.24
N ALA A 49 5.40 -5.27 15.23
CA ALA A 49 6.84 -5.53 15.32
C ALA A 49 7.12 -7.05 15.30
N PHE A 50 7.96 -7.49 14.37
CA PHE A 50 8.31 -8.90 14.25
C PHE A 50 9.40 -9.29 15.25
N THR A 51 9.08 -10.20 16.17
CA THR A 51 9.99 -10.61 17.25
C THR A 51 10.78 -11.90 16.99
N GLY A 52 10.61 -12.50 15.81
CA GLY A 52 11.34 -13.71 15.42
C GLY A 52 12.72 -13.43 14.81
N GLU A 53 13.48 -14.49 14.55
CA GLU A 53 14.73 -14.39 13.78
C GLU A 53 14.41 -14.06 12.32
N ALA A 54 14.52 -12.79 11.96
CA ALA A 54 14.38 -12.35 10.58
C ALA A 54 15.61 -12.77 9.77
N GLN A 55 15.43 -13.70 8.83
CA GLN A 55 16.46 -13.97 7.82
C GLN A 55 16.59 -12.73 6.93
N LYS A 56 17.68 -11.96 7.08
CA LYS A 56 17.90 -10.70 6.34
C LYS A 56 17.85 -10.86 4.81
N SER A 57 18.12 -12.05 4.29
CA SER A 57 18.03 -12.39 2.86
C SER A 57 16.66 -12.91 2.41
N SER A 58 15.68 -12.97 3.31
CA SER A 58 14.34 -13.47 3.00
C SER A 58 13.66 -12.58 1.96
N PRO A 59 12.98 -13.17 0.97
CA PRO A 59 12.16 -12.43 0.03
C PRO A 59 10.93 -11.77 0.69
N TYR A 60 10.67 -12.06 1.97
CA TYR A 60 9.59 -11.51 2.78
C TYR A 60 10.09 -10.57 3.88
N SER A 61 11.35 -10.13 3.81
CA SER A 61 11.97 -9.26 4.83
C SER A 61 11.17 -7.98 5.11
N ALA A 62 10.51 -7.40 4.11
CA ALA A 62 9.64 -6.24 4.31
C ALA A 62 8.42 -6.52 5.21
N LEU A 63 7.93 -7.76 5.27
CA LEU A 63 6.87 -8.17 6.21
C LEU A 63 7.43 -8.52 7.60
N LEU A 64 8.65 -9.06 7.64
CA LEU A 64 9.32 -9.50 8.86
C LEU A 64 10.15 -8.37 9.50
N ASN A 65 9.56 -7.17 9.59
CA ASN A 65 10.24 -5.99 10.11
C ASN A 65 10.28 -5.99 11.66
N PRO A 66 11.47 -6.03 12.30
CA PRO A 66 11.56 -5.98 13.76
C PRO A 66 11.15 -4.63 14.36
N GLU A 67 11.17 -3.56 13.58
CA GLU A 67 10.76 -2.22 14.03
C GLU A 67 9.24 -2.02 13.97
N GLY A 68 8.50 -2.96 13.35
CA GLY A 68 7.07 -2.82 13.11
C GLY A 68 6.74 -1.87 11.96
N PHE A 69 5.52 -1.38 11.92
CA PHE A 69 5.02 -0.56 10.83
C PHE A 69 4.28 0.65 11.36
N ASP A 70 4.66 1.83 10.89
CA ASP A 70 3.89 3.05 11.05
C ASP A 70 3.36 3.47 9.68
N PHE A 71 2.14 3.03 9.35
CA PHE A 71 1.49 3.35 8.07
C PHE A 71 1.02 4.81 7.95
N SER A 72 1.02 5.56 9.06
CA SER A 72 0.72 6.99 9.07
C SER A 72 1.93 7.85 8.69
N ASN A 73 3.14 7.27 8.78
CA ASN A 73 4.42 7.92 8.50
C ASN A 73 5.32 7.01 7.65
N MET A 74 4.79 6.50 6.53
CA MET A 74 5.50 5.57 5.65
C MET A 74 5.68 6.16 4.26
N SER A 75 6.80 5.85 3.61
CA SER A 75 6.99 6.21 2.21
C SER A 75 6.28 5.22 1.28
N ILE A 76 5.91 5.69 0.08
CA ILE A 76 5.36 4.81 -0.96
C ILE A 76 6.32 3.66 -1.32
N ASN A 77 7.63 3.89 -1.27
CA ASN A 77 8.62 2.83 -1.55
C ASN A 77 8.63 1.74 -0.47
N GLU A 78 8.53 2.10 0.81
CA GLU A 78 8.42 1.12 1.90
C GLU A 78 7.13 0.32 1.77
N PHE A 79 6.01 1.00 1.51
CA PHE A 79 4.72 0.33 1.33
C PHE A 79 4.71 -0.60 0.10
N LYS A 80 5.35 -0.21 -1.01
CA LYS A 80 5.57 -1.09 -2.17
C LYS A 80 6.30 -2.38 -1.78
N GLY A 81 7.29 -2.29 -0.91
CA GLY A 81 8.01 -3.47 -0.39
C GLY A 81 7.09 -4.45 0.32
N ILE A 82 6.17 -3.94 1.15
CA ILE A 82 5.17 -4.75 1.86
C ILE A 82 4.21 -5.42 0.86
N VAL A 83 3.66 -4.64 -0.08
CA VAL A 83 2.78 -5.15 -1.14
C VAL A 83 3.47 -6.25 -1.96
N ASP A 84 4.73 -6.05 -2.33
CA ASP A 84 5.50 -7.03 -3.09
C ASP A 84 5.79 -8.31 -2.32
N ALA A 85 6.08 -8.20 -1.01
CA ALA A 85 6.26 -9.34 -0.14
C ALA A 85 4.97 -10.16 0.03
N VAL A 86 3.82 -9.50 0.25
CA VAL A 86 2.49 -10.14 0.31
C VAL A 86 2.16 -10.85 -1.00
N ARG A 87 2.28 -10.15 -2.12
CA ARG A 87 2.05 -10.70 -3.47
C ARG A 87 2.88 -11.95 -3.71
N LYS A 88 4.17 -11.89 -3.34
CA LYS A 88 5.10 -12.99 -3.54
C LYS A 88 4.73 -14.18 -2.65
N LEU A 89 4.42 -13.94 -1.37
CA LEU A 89 4.04 -14.99 -0.42
C LEU A 89 2.78 -15.73 -0.87
N GLU A 90 1.75 -15.00 -1.32
CA GLU A 90 0.54 -15.58 -1.92
C GLU A 90 0.87 -16.48 -3.12
N SER A 91 1.68 -15.96 -4.06
CA SER A 91 2.10 -16.72 -5.24
C SER A 91 2.90 -17.98 -4.89
N ASP A 92 3.81 -17.88 -3.93
CA ASP A 92 4.69 -18.98 -3.57
C ASP A 92 3.97 -20.05 -2.76
N THR A 93 3.07 -19.65 -1.85
CA THR A 93 2.21 -20.58 -1.09
C THR A 93 1.30 -21.36 -2.04
N GLN A 94 0.71 -20.68 -3.02
CA GLN A 94 -0.13 -21.32 -4.04
C GLN A 94 0.67 -22.32 -4.89
N ARG A 95 1.88 -21.95 -5.30
CA ARG A 95 2.72 -22.85 -6.08
C ARG A 95 3.15 -24.07 -5.27
N ALA A 96 3.49 -23.87 -3.99
CA ALA A 96 3.90 -24.96 -3.10
C ALA A 96 2.75 -25.94 -2.79
N SER A 97 1.49 -25.50 -2.82
CA SER A 97 0.32 -26.37 -2.68
C SER A 97 0.01 -27.18 -3.96
N GLY A 98 0.76 -26.98 -5.04
CA GLY A 98 0.54 -27.63 -6.33
C GLY A 98 -0.62 -27.04 -7.15
N ASN A 99 -1.21 -25.93 -6.70
CA ASN A 99 -2.28 -25.29 -7.44
C ASN A 99 -1.74 -24.47 -8.63
N THR A 100 -2.14 -24.84 -9.84
CA THR A 100 -1.73 -24.20 -11.11
C THR A 100 -2.81 -23.27 -11.69
N GLU A 101 -3.91 -23.05 -10.97
CA GLU A 101 -4.99 -22.17 -11.41
C GLU A 101 -4.57 -20.69 -11.40
N SER A 102 -5.31 -19.90 -12.17
CA SER A 102 -5.11 -18.46 -12.22
C SER A 102 -5.43 -17.82 -10.87
N LEU A 103 -4.48 -17.06 -10.33
CA LEU A 103 -4.66 -16.22 -9.13
C LEU A 103 -5.50 -14.95 -9.39
N ARG A 104 -5.98 -14.73 -10.62
CA ARG A 104 -6.91 -13.64 -10.91
C ARG A 104 -8.23 -13.85 -10.18
N GLY A 105 -8.69 -12.82 -9.47
CA GLY A 105 -9.94 -12.85 -8.71
C GLY A 105 -9.79 -13.46 -7.30
N THR A 106 -8.58 -13.85 -6.92
CA THR A 106 -8.25 -14.12 -5.51
C THR A 106 -7.66 -12.86 -4.88
N PHE A 107 -7.36 -12.91 -3.58
CA PHE A 107 -6.70 -11.82 -2.87
C PHE A 107 -5.37 -11.41 -3.51
N TRP A 108 -4.63 -12.35 -4.15
CA TRP A 108 -3.44 -12.00 -4.93
C TRP A 108 -3.74 -11.00 -6.06
N GLY A 109 -4.90 -11.15 -6.72
CA GLY A 109 -5.38 -10.21 -7.72
C GLY A 109 -5.64 -8.83 -7.14
N ASP A 110 -6.27 -8.76 -5.97
CA ASP A 110 -6.52 -7.50 -5.27
C ASP A 110 -5.21 -6.78 -4.91
N VAL A 111 -4.20 -7.52 -4.45
CA VAL A 111 -2.86 -7.00 -4.14
C VAL A 111 -2.15 -6.51 -5.40
N MET A 112 -2.32 -7.20 -6.52
CA MET A 112 -1.78 -6.76 -7.82
C MET A 112 -2.41 -5.46 -8.32
N ASP A 113 -3.70 -5.23 -8.06
CA ASP A 113 -4.35 -3.97 -8.41
C ASP A 113 -3.81 -2.80 -7.56
N VAL A 114 -3.53 -3.03 -6.27
CA VAL A 114 -2.82 -2.06 -5.42
C VAL A 114 -1.41 -1.81 -5.96
N LYS A 115 -0.65 -2.86 -6.29
CA LYS A 115 0.69 -2.73 -6.88
C LYS A 115 0.67 -1.89 -8.16
N GLY A 116 -0.24 -2.19 -9.08
CA GLY A 116 -0.40 -1.43 -10.32
C GLY A 116 -0.74 0.04 -10.07
N SER A 117 -1.56 0.33 -9.06
CA SER A 117 -1.88 1.70 -8.64
C SER A 117 -0.64 2.44 -8.13
N LEU A 118 0.19 1.77 -7.31
CA LEU A 118 1.44 2.34 -6.77
C LEU A 118 2.51 2.56 -7.86
N GLU A 119 2.54 1.72 -8.89
CA GLU A 119 3.42 1.87 -10.05
C GLU A 119 2.98 2.99 -10.99
N GLY A 120 1.67 3.26 -11.05
CA GLY A 120 1.11 4.31 -11.89
C GLY A 120 1.26 5.74 -11.35
N ILE A 121 1.69 5.92 -10.10
CA ILE A 121 1.75 7.23 -9.45
C ILE A 121 2.65 8.20 -10.23
N ASN A 122 2.09 9.35 -10.61
CA ASN A 122 2.87 10.48 -11.10
C ASN A 122 3.22 11.43 -9.95
N PHE A 123 4.42 11.24 -9.39
CA PHE A 123 4.96 12.04 -8.28
C PHE A 123 5.10 13.53 -8.62
N GLN A 124 5.46 13.88 -9.86
CA GLN A 124 5.63 15.27 -10.29
C GLN A 124 4.31 16.06 -10.17
N ASN A 125 3.21 15.45 -10.59
CA ASN A 125 1.89 16.09 -10.54
C ASN A 125 1.34 16.20 -9.11
N ARG A 126 1.86 15.41 -8.16
CA ARG A 126 1.38 15.39 -6.77
C ARG A 126 2.25 16.18 -5.79
N GLY A 127 3.39 16.70 -6.23
CA GLY A 127 4.24 17.56 -5.41
C GLY A 127 4.94 16.85 -4.24
N PHE A 128 5.07 15.52 -4.30
CA PHE A 128 5.80 14.71 -3.33
C PHE A 128 6.60 13.61 -4.04
N SER A 129 7.65 13.10 -3.41
CA SER A 129 8.54 12.06 -3.90
C SER A 129 8.18 10.67 -3.35
N SER A 130 8.68 9.61 -3.98
CA SER A 130 8.44 8.24 -3.49
C SER A 130 9.02 7.93 -2.11
N SER A 131 9.93 8.77 -1.60
CA SER A 131 10.57 8.66 -0.28
C SER A 131 9.93 9.55 0.78
N ASP A 132 9.01 10.43 0.40
CA ASP A 132 8.34 11.31 1.36
C ASP A 132 7.44 10.47 2.26
N LYS A 133 7.44 10.81 3.56
CA LYS A 133 6.64 10.10 4.55
C LYS A 133 5.22 10.64 4.55
N ILE A 134 4.25 9.75 4.39
CA ILE A 134 2.84 10.07 4.26
C ILE A 134 1.98 9.03 4.99
N ASP A 135 0.73 9.38 5.22
CA ASP A 135 -0.29 8.40 5.60
C ASP A 135 -0.74 7.63 4.35
N ILE A 136 -0.48 6.32 4.35
CA ILE A 136 -0.78 5.43 3.22
C ILE A 136 -2.28 5.33 3.00
N THR A 137 -3.08 5.19 4.05
CA THR A 137 -4.54 5.07 3.92
C THR A 137 -5.13 6.37 3.39
N ALA A 138 -4.73 7.52 3.96
CA ALA A 138 -5.18 8.82 3.52
C ALA A 138 -4.80 9.12 2.06
N PHE A 139 -3.63 8.63 1.60
CA PHE A 139 -3.22 8.71 0.21
C PHE A 139 -4.22 8.00 -0.73
N PHE A 140 -4.66 6.79 -0.40
CA PHE A 140 -5.64 6.06 -1.20
C PHE A 140 -7.06 6.65 -1.08
N GLU A 141 -7.44 7.18 0.09
CA GLU A 141 -8.70 7.91 0.26
C GLU A 141 -8.77 9.16 -0.65
N LEU A 142 -7.68 9.91 -0.75
CA LEU A 142 -7.58 11.04 -1.68
C LEU A 142 -7.77 10.58 -3.13
N GLY A 143 -7.18 9.45 -3.51
CA GLY A 143 -7.40 8.83 -4.82
C GLY A 143 -8.88 8.51 -5.10
N VAL A 144 -9.63 8.04 -4.10
CA VAL A 144 -11.09 7.83 -4.22
C VAL A 144 -11.83 9.15 -4.45
N LYS A 145 -11.47 10.22 -3.73
CA LYS A 145 -12.08 11.55 -3.88
C LYS A 145 -11.82 12.12 -5.29
N GLU A 146 -10.60 12.01 -5.79
CA GLU A 146 -10.23 12.42 -7.15
C GLU A 146 -10.97 11.61 -8.22
N ALA A 147 -11.06 10.29 -8.04
CA ALA A 147 -11.84 9.41 -8.91
C ALA A 147 -13.32 9.81 -8.98
N GLN A 148 -13.91 10.21 -7.85
CA GLN A 148 -15.28 10.71 -7.81
C GLN A 148 -15.43 12.03 -8.55
N GLN A 149 -14.44 12.93 -8.43
CA GLN A 149 -14.44 14.21 -9.13
C GLN A 149 -14.33 14.02 -10.65
N MET A 150 -13.39 13.19 -11.12
CA MET A 150 -13.26 12.85 -12.54
C MET A 150 -14.54 12.25 -13.12
N ARG A 151 -15.23 11.38 -12.35
CA ARG A 151 -16.52 10.82 -12.76
C ARG A 151 -17.61 11.89 -12.84
N LYS A 152 -17.63 12.89 -11.96
CA LYS A 152 -18.60 14.00 -12.03
C LYS A 152 -18.40 14.84 -13.29
N GLU A 153 -17.15 15.13 -13.63
CA GLU A 153 -16.79 15.92 -14.82
C GLU A 153 -17.01 15.15 -16.12
N HIS A 154 -16.73 13.84 -16.11
CA HIS A 154 -16.71 12.99 -17.30
C HIS A 154 -17.32 11.59 -17.03
N PRO A 155 -18.65 11.50 -16.83
CA PRO A 155 -19.29 10.28 -16.30
C PRO A 155 -19.21 9.06 -17.21
N ARG A 156 -19.22 9.23 -18.54
CA ARG A 156 -19.10 8.10 -19.48
C ARG A 156 -17.70 7.50 -19.47
N SER A 157 -16.67 8.36 -19.56
CA SER A 157 -15.26 7.95 -19.64
C SER A 157 -14.74 7.33 -18.35
N PHE A 158 -15.27 7.77 -17.20
CA PHE A 158 -14.76 7.37 -15.87
C PHE A 158 -15.78 6.60 -15.02
N SER A 159 -16.78 5.97 -15.64
CA SER A 159 -17.83 5.25 -14.93
C SER A 159 -17.30 4.17 -13.96
N LYS A 160 -16.18 3.52 -14.30
CA LYS A 160 -15.59 2.43 -13.51
C LYS A 160 -14.48 2.86 -12.54
N VAL A 161 -13.91 4.06 -12.72
CA VAL A 161 -12.69 4.48 -11.98
C VAL A 161 -12.91 4.55 -10.47
N VAL A 162 -14.11 4.98 -10.04
CA VAL A 162 -14.49 5.04 -8.63
C VAL A 162 -14.55 3.65 -8.00
N GLY A 163 -15.01 2.64 -8.75
CA GLY A 163 -15.06 1.26 -8.29
C GLY A 163 -13.66 0.71 -8.06
N TYR A 164 -12.75 0.93 -9.01
CA TYR A 164 -11.35 0.52 -8.88
C TYR A 164 -10.66 1.20 -7.70
N ALA A 165 -10.79 2.53 -7.57
CA ALA A 165 -10.18 3.27 -6.46
C ALA A 165 -10.68 2.78 -5.09
N ARG A 166 -11.99 2.49 -4.94
CA ARG A 166 -12.55 1.94 -3.71
C ARG A 166 -12.07 0.52 -3.42
N SER A 167 -11.94 -0.31 -4.45
CA SER A 167 -11.40 -1.67 -4.31
C SER A 167 -9.96 -1.61 -3.82
N SER A 168 -9.12 -0.75 -4.41
CA SER A 168 -7.74 -0.55 -3.97
C SER A 168 -7.68 -0.04 -2.53
N LEU A 169 -8.51 0.94 -2.15
CA LEU A 169 -8.58 1.43 -0.76
C LEU A 169 -8.94 0.29 0.21
N SER A 170 -9.96 -0.51 -0.09
CA SER A 170 -10.35 -1.63 0.77
C SER A 170 -9.23 -2.67 0.93
N THR A 171 -8.47 -2.93 -0.12
CA THR A 171 -7.29 -3.81 -0.03
C THR A 171 -6.19 -3.17 0.80
N VAL A 172 -5.95 -1.87 0.65
CA VAL A 172 -4.97 -1.12 1.44
C VAL A 172 -5.34 -1.14 2.91
N GLU A 173 -6.61 -0.88 3.28
CA GLU A 173 -7.09 -0.95 4.67
C GLU A 173 -6.80 -2.33 5.31
N LYS A 174 -6.92 -3.42 4.53
CA LYS A 174 -6.50 -4.75 4.99
C LYS A 174 -5.00 -4.83 5.17
N LEU A 175 -4.23 -4.43 4.15
CA LEU A 175 -2.77 -4.48 4.15
C LEU A 175 -2.12 -3.63 5.25
N THR A 176 -2.80 -2.58 5.72
CA THR A 176 -2.33 -1.70 6.80
C THR A 176 -2.90 -2.06 8.16
N SER A 177 -3.73 -3.11 8.26
CA SER A 177 -4.29 -3.57 9.53
C SER A 177 -3.32 -4.46 10.30
N GLU A 178 -3.24 -4.27 11.62
CA GLU A 178 -2.33 -5.04 12.46
C GLU A 178 -2.62 -6.55 12.44
N SER A 179 -3.90 -6.93 12.45
CA SER A 179 -4.31 -8.33 12.40
C SER A 179 -3.83 -9.02 11.13
N PHE A 180 -3.98 -8.37 9.97
CA PHE A 180 -3.52 -8.89 8.70
C PHE A 180 -2.00 -9.01 8.64
N ILE A 181 -1.26 -7.98 9.09
CA ILE A 181 0.20 -8.02 9.08
C ILE A 181 0.72 -9.16 9.98
N LYS A 182 0.17 -9.34 11.17
CA LYS A 182 0.53 -10.45 12.07
C LYS A 182 0.24 -11.81 11.43
N GLU A 183 -0.91 -11.97 10.78
CA GLU A 183 -1.25 -13.19 10.04
C GLU A 183 -0.23 -13.47 8.93
N TYR A 184 0.13 -12.46 8.14
CA TYR A 184 1.07 -12.61 7.04
C TYR A 184 2.52 -12.81 7.49
N GLN A 185 2.92 -12.25 8.63
CA GLN A 185 4.18 -12.56 9.28
C GLN A 185 4.23 -14.04 9.68
N ALA A 186 3.17 -14.56 10.32
CA ALA A 186 3.09 -15.97 10.69
C ALA A 186 3.12 -16.88 9.46
N LYS A 187 2.35 -16.56 8.43
CA LYS A 187 2.33 -17.27 7.14
C LYS A 187 3.70 -17.29 6.47
N ALA A 188 4.42 -16.16 6.46
CA ALA A 188 5.76 -16.08 5.89
C ALA A 188 6.75 -16.98 6.64
N VAL A 189 6.69 -16.98 7.97
CA VAL A 189 7.54 -17.85 8.81
C VAL A 189 7.23 -19.33 8.56
N GLU A 190 5.94 -19.71 8.52
CA GLU A 190 5.53 -21.08 8.24
C GLU A 190 5.98 -21.53 6.85
N PHE A 191 5.79 -20.69 5.84
CA PHE A 191 6.24 -20.96 4.48
C PHE A 191 7.76 -21.18 4.45
N LEU A 192 8.56 -20.29 5.04
CA LEU A 192 10.02 -20.45 5.07
C LEU A 192 10.45 -21.76 5.74
N LYS A 193 9.84 -22.12 6.88
CA LYS A 193 10.09 -23.41 7.56
C LYS A 193 9.76 -24.62 6.66
N SER A 194 8.68 -24.54 5.89
CA SER A 194 8.32 -25.61 4.94
C SER A 194 9.34 -25.78 3.81
N GLN A 195 10.02 -24.70 3.41
CA GLN A 195 11.04 -24.74 2.36
C GLN A 195 12.38 -25.29 2.88
N ASP A 196 12.69 -25.09 4.17
CA ASP A 196 13.86 -25.66 4.85
C ASP A 196 13.69 -27.15 5.23
N THR A 197 12.57 -27.78 4.84
CA THR A 197 12.36 -29.21 5.05
C THR A 197 12.98 -30.00 3.90
N PRO A 198 13.96 -30.90 4.13
CA PRO A 198 14.48 -31.76 3.07
C PRO A 198 13.37 -32.69 2.57
N LEU A 199 12.92 -32.46 1.33
CA LEU A 199 12.18 -33.44 0.56
C LEU A 199 13.12 -34.62 0.30
N ILE A 200 13.06 -35.65 1.16
CA ILE A 200 13.15 -37.09 0.86
C ILE A 200 13.22 -37.83 2.20
N LYS A 201 12.15 -38.59 2.51
CA LYS A 201 12.22 -39.96 3.04
C LYS A 201 10.85 -40.60 2.98
N THR A 202 10.59 -41.31 1.88
CA THR A 202 10.06 -42.67 1.96
C THR A 202 10.57 -43.46 0.76
N GLN A 203 11.59 -44.30 0.99
CA GLN A 203 11.78 -45.51 0.22
C GLN A 203 10.87 -46.59 0.83
N ALA A 204 10.15 -47.32 -0.03
CA ALA A 204 9.93 -48.75 0.09
C ALA A 204 9.71 -49.29 -1.32
#